data_AF-A0A914YR12-F1
#
_entry.id   AF-A0A914YR12-F1
#
_cell.length_a   1.000
_cell.length_b   1.000
_cell.length_c   1.000
_cell.angle_alpha   90.00
_cell.angle_beta   90.00
_cell.angle_gamma   90.00
#
_symmetry.space_group_name_H-M   'P 1'
#
loop_
_entity.id
_entity.type
_entity.pdbx_description
1 polymer ?
#
loop_
_entity_poly.entity_id
_entity_poly.type
_entity_poly.pdbx_seq_one_letter_code
_entity_poly.pdbx_strand_id
1 'polypeptide(L)'
;MFGTSLALTVDAVSVIGKALTSLYSHGNLPVPDTIICESDDTWVDGEFFNEALRQVTLDQSMTGKIIFDGHGSRTNSTITGITRTNEKFQKV
;
A
#
# COMPACT_ATOMS: atom_id res chain seq x y z
N MET A 1 11.80 -8.65 15.51
CA MET A 1 11.18 -8.77 14.17
C MET A 1 9.78 -8.14 14.11
N PHE A 2 9.44 -7.16 14.98
CA PHE A 2 8.12 -6.51 14.99
C PHE A 2 8.07 -5.19 14.19
N GLY A 3 9.20 -4.49 14.01
CA GLY A 3 9.23 -3.17 13.37
C GLY A 3 8.82 -3.18 11.90
N THR A 4 9.24 -4.18 11.12
CA THR A 4 8.95 -4.24 9.67
C THR A 4 7.47 -4.43 9.37
N SER A 5 6.80 -5.33 10.10
CA SER A 5 5.36 -5.57 9.92
C SER A 5 4.55 -4.32 10.26
N LEU A 6 4.85 -3.67 11.39
CA LEU A 6 4.19 -2.42 11.78
C LEU A 6 4.39 -1.32 10.75
N ALA A 7 5.63 -1.12 10.26
CA ALA A 7 5.93 -0.11 9.25
C ALA A 7 5.14 -0.35 7.95
N LEU A 8 5.08 -1.60 7.47
CA LEU A 8 4.30 -1.96 6.28
C LEU A 8 2.79 -1.75 6.49
N THR A 9 2.26 -2.03 7.69
CA THR A 9 0.84 -1.78 7.99
C THR A 9 0.50 -0.29 8.00
N VAL A 10 1.36 0.55 8.60
CA VAL A 10 1.19 2.02 8.59
C VAL A 10 1.20 2.56 7.15
N ASP A 11 2.13 2.07 6.34
CA ASP A 11 2.21 2.43 4.93
C ASP A 11 0.97 1.96 4.15
N ALA A 12 0.46 0.75 4.40
CA ALA A 12 -0.75 0.25 3.75
C ALA A 12 -2.00 1.10 4.08
N VAL A 13 -2.17 1.49 5.34
CA VAL A 13 -3.25 2.41 5.75
C VAL A 13 -3.13 3.76 5.02
N SER A 14 -1.90 4.27 4.87
CA SER A 14 -1.63 5.53 4.16
C SER A 14 -1.97 5.44 2.67
N VAL A 15 -1.68 4.29 2.04
CA VAL A 15 -2.05 4.02 0.63
C VAL A 15 -3.57 4.05 0.45
N ILE A 16 -4.30 3.31 1.30
CA ILE A 16 -5.77 3.26 1.28
C ILE A 16 -6.35 4.67 1.49
N GLY A 17 -5.87 5.41 2.49
CA GLY A 17 -6.34 6.76 2.77
C GLY A 17 -6.10 7.74 1.62
N LYS A 18 -4.94 7.63 0.94
CA LYS A 18 -4.65 8.47 -0.23
C LYS A 18 -5.54 8.13 -1.42
N ALA A 19 -5.77 6.84 -1.70
CA ALA A 19 -6.68 6.41 -2.76
C ALA A 19 -8.11 6.92 -2.52
N LEU A 20 -8.65 6.73 -1.32
CA LEU A 20 -9.99 7.20 -0.95
C LEU A 20 -10.11 8.72 -1.04
N THR A 21 -9.09 9.46 -0.57
CA THR A 21 -9.09 10.93 -0.65
C THR A 21 -9.08 11.41 -2.10
N SER A 22 -8.30 10.76 -2.96
CA SER A 22 -8.27 11.05 -4.40
C SER A 22 -9.63 10.77 -5.05
N LEU A 23 -10.24 9.63 -4.74
CA LEU A 23 -11.56 9.27 -5.27
C LEU A 23 -12.65 10.22 -4.80
N TYR A 24 -12.62 10.60 -3.52
CA TYR A 24 -13.52 11.58 -2.93
C TYR A 24 -13.45 12.93 -3.67
N SER A 25 -12.24 13.44 -3.96
CA SER A 25 -12.10 14.72 -4.66
C SER A 25 -12.63 14.72 -6.10
N HIS A 26 -12.80 13.54 -6.69
CA HIS A 26 -13.38 13.36 -8.03
C HIS A 26 -14.86 12.95 -8.00
N GLY A 27 -15.48 12.87 -6.82
CA GLY A 27 -16.88 12.46 -6.67
C GLY A 27 -17.14 10.97 -6.90
N ASN A 28 -16.08 10.13 -6.87
CA ASN A 28 -16.14 8.70 -7.20
C ASN A 28 -15.82 7.83 -5.97
N LEU A 29 -16.41 8.15 -4.81
CA LEU A 29 -16.16 7.39 -3.59
C LEU A 29 -16.78 5.98 -3.73
N PRO A 30 -16.03 4.90 -3.47
CA PRO A 30 -16.57 3.55 -3.56
C PRO A 30 -17.59 3.31 -2.46
N VAL A 31 -18.67 2.61 -2.80
CA VAL A 31 -19.75 2.27 -1.90
C VAL A 31 -19.44 0.93 -1.23
N PRO A 32 -19.48 0.83 0.11
CA PRO A 32 -19.25 -0.44 0.78
C PRO A 32 -20.41 -1.42 0.53
N ASP A 33 -20.09 -2.65 0.19
CA ASP A 33 -21.05 -3.74 0.03
C ASP A 33 -20.91 -4.81 1.11
N THR A 34 -22.02 -5.46 1.46
CA THR A 34 -22.00 -6.64 2.32
C THR A 34 -21.71 -7.86 1.45
N ILE A 35 -20.63 -8.58 1.78
CA ILE A 35 -20.27 -9.84 1.12
C ILE A 35 -20.52 -10.98 2.11
N ILE A 36 -21.25 -12.01 1.69
CA ILE A 36 -21.53 -13.20 2.49
C ILE A 36 -20.67 -14.37 1.96
N CYS A 37 -20.04 -15.14 2.83
CA CYS A 37 -19.13 -16.23 2.39
C CYS A 37 -19.84 -17.38 1.67
N GLU A 38 -21.14 -17.55 1.89
CA GLU A 38 -21.96 -18.62 1.29
C GLU A 38 -22.61 -18.21 -0.03
N SER A 39 -22.43 -16.96 -0.47
CA SER A 39 -22.86 -16.44 -1.75
C SER A 39 -21.68 -16.17 -2.67
N ASP A 40 -21.92 -16.20 -3.98
CA ASP A 40 -20.95 -15.75 -4.99
C ASP A 40 -20.91 -14.21 -5.10
N ASP A 41 -21.09 -13.51 -3.98
CA ASP A 41 -21.13 -12.05 -3.95
C ASP A 41 -19.74 -11.47 -4.23
N THR A 42 -19.72 -10.38 -5.00
CA THR A 42 -18.51 -9.62 -5.29
C THR A 42 -18.76 -8.15 -4.98
N TRP A 43 -17.71 -7.44 -4.56
CA TRP A 43 -17.79 -6.00 -4.37
C TRP A 43 -17.64 -5.31 -5.72
N VAL A 44 -18.73 -4.76 -6.25
CA VAL A 44 -18.79 -4.17 -7.60
C VAL A 44 -17.76 -3.05 -7.77
N ASP A 45 -17.61 -2.21 -6.74
CA ASP A 45 -16.69 -1.08 -6.75
C ASP A 45 -15.23 -1.48 -6.49
N GLY A 46 -14.97 -2.75 -6.18
CA GLY A 46 -13.64 -3.26 -5.86
C GLY A 46 -12.65 -3.14 -7.02
N GLU A 47 -13.10 -3.32 -8.27
CA GLU A 47 -12.23 -3.24 -9.44
C GLU A 47 -11.67 -1.82 -9.62
N PHE A 48 -12.54 -0.80 -9.63
CA PHE A 48 -12.07 0.58 -9.79
C PHE A 48 -11.30 1.07 -8.56
N PHE A 49 -11.64 0.60 -7.36
CA PHE A 49 -10.87 0.91 -6.16
C PHE A 49 -9.45 0.34 -6.25
N ASN A 50 -9.29 -0.88 -6.78
CA ASN A 50 -7.98 -1.47 -7.06
C ASN A 50 -7.19 -0.70 -8.11
N GLU A 51 -7.84 -0.15 -9.14
CA GLU A 51 -7.19 0.78 -10.07
C GLU A 51 -6.71 2.05 -9.37
N ALA A 52 -7.52 2.65 -8.50
CA ALA A 52 -7.13 3.83 -7.73
C ALA A 52 -5.94 3.56 -6.80
N LEU A 53 -5.90 2.40 -6.13
CA LEU A 53 -4.78 1.96 -5.31
C LEU A 53 -3.47 1.88 -6.12
N ARG A 54 -3.52 1.33 -7.35
CA ARG A 54 -2.35 1.21 -8.24
C ARG A 54 -1.78 2.57 -8.68
N GLN A 55 -2.60 3.61 -8.71
CA GLN A 55 -2.17 4.97 -9.05
C GLN A 55 -1.59 5.75 -7.87
N VAL A 56 -1.64 5.21 -6.64
CA VAL A 56 -1.08 5.87 -5.47
C VAL A 56 0.44 5.95 -5.57
N THR A 57 0.97 7.16 -5.39
CA THR A 57 2.39 7.41 -5.14
C THR A 57 2.58 8.02 -3.75
N LEU A 58 3.43 7.43 -2.92
CA LEU A 58 3.89 7.99 -1.65
C LEU A 58 5.41 8.16 -1.70
N ASP A 59 5.89 9.41 -1.76
CA ASP A 59 7.33 9.68 -1.86
C ASP A 59 8.08 9.48 -0.54
N GLN A 60 7.41 9.73 0.60
CA GLN A 60 7.98 9.62 1.94
C GLN A 60 7.07 8.74 2.81
N SER A 61 7.40 7.46 2.94
CA SER A 61 6.72 6.50 3.80
C SER A 61 7.72 5.78 4.72
N MET A 62 7.24 5.00 5.69
CA MET A 62 8.08 4.34 6.68
C MET A 62 9.06 3.34 6.03
N THR A 63 8.63 2.70 4.95
CA THR A 63 9.44 1.72 4.21
C THR A 63 10.00 2.28 2.90
N GLY A 64 10.08 3.61 2.75
CA GLY A 64 10.62 4.27 1.56
C GLY A 64 9.56 4.62 0.53
N LYS A 65 9.95 4.89 -0.72
CA LYS A 65 8.98 5.30 -1.75
C LYS A 65 8.03 4.14 -2.11
N ILE A 66 6.74 4.44 -2.25
CA ILE A 66 5.71 3.48 -2.66
C ILE A 66 5.12 3.92 -4.00
N ILE A 67 5.30 3.07 -5.00
CA ILE A 67 4.66 3.12 -6.31
C ILE A 67 4.33 1.67 -6.68
N PHE A 68 3.25 1.45 -7.42
CA PHE A 68 2.85 0.13 -7.89
C PHE A 68 3.02 0.01 -9.41
N ASP A 69 3.18 -1.22 -9.90
CA ASP A 69 3.00 -1.54 -11.32
C ASP A 69 1.53 -1.83 -11.66
N GLY A 70 1.25 -2.15 -12.92
CA GLY A 70 -0.10 -2.50 -13.38
C GLY A 70 -0.69 -3.74 -12.70
N HIS A 71 0.14 -4.59 -12.09
CA HIS A 71 -0.28 -5.78 -11.35
C HIS A 71 -0.45 -5.52 -9.85
N GLY A 72 -0.22 -4.28 -9.38
CA GLY A 72 -0.29 -3.94 -7.95
C GLY A 72 0.95 -4.35 -7.16
N SER A 73 2.02 -4.79 -7.82
CA SER A 73 3.28 -5.08 -7.15
C SER A 73 4.05 -3.78 -6.90
N ARG A 74 4.65 -3.66 -5.71
CA ARG A 74 5.44 -2.48 -5.37
C ARG A 74 6.71 -2.42 -6.22
N THR A 75 6.87 -1.34 -6.97
CA THR A 75 8.07 -1.08 -7.78
C THR A 75 9.07 -0.22 -7.02
N ASN A 76 10.33 -0.24 -7.48
CA ASN A 76 11.42 0.57 -6.93
C ASN A 76 11.64 0.38 -5.41
N SER A 77 11.45 -0.86 -4.92
CA SER A 77 11.70 -1.20 -3.53
C SER A 77 13.20 -1.16 -3.24
N THR A 78 13.63 -0.21 -2.41
CA THR A 78 15.04 -0.11 -2.01
C THR A 78 15.34 -1.06 -0.86
N ILE A 79 16.19 -2.04 -1.11
CA ILE A 79 16.75 -2.89 -0.05
C ILE A 79 18.13 -2.33 0.30
N THR A 80 18.29 -1.83 1.52
CA THR A 80 19.59 -1.39 2.02
C THR A 80 20.33 -2.59 2.58
N GLY A 81 21.50 -2.93 2.01
CA GLY A 81 22.41 -3.90 2.61
C GLY A 81 22.94 -3.35 3.94
N ILE A 82 22.84 -4.14 5.00
CA ILE A 82 23.34 -3.75 6.32
C ILE A 82 24.40 -4.79 6.72
N THR A 83 25.62 -4.33 6.98
CA THR A 83 26.67 -5.13 7.60
C THR A 83 26.81 -4.80 9.08
N ARG A 84 27.40 -5.72 9.84
CA ARG A 84 27.75 -5.50 11.24
C ARG A 84 29.27 -5.48 11.38
N THR A 85 29.82 -4.33 11.76
CA THR A 85 31.26 -4.14 11.99
C THR A 85 31.46 -3.48 13.34
N ASN A 86 32.33 -4.04 14.19
CA ASN A 86 32.58 -3.55 15.55
C ASN A 86 31.29 -3.25 16.34
N GLU A 87 30.38 -4.23 16.33
CA GLU A 87 29.05 -4.19 16.97
C GLU A 87 28.07 -3.13 16.46
N LYS A 88 28.44 -2.32 15.47
CA LYS A 88 27.56 -1.32 14.85
C LYS A 88 27.03 -1.81 13.51
N PHE A 89 25.76 -1.54 13.26
CA PHE A 89 25.15 -1.75 11.94
C PHE A 89 25.53 -0.59 11.03
N GLN A 90 26.06 -0.89 9.84
CA GLN A 90 26.45 0.08 8.83
C GLN A 90 25.83 -0.30 7.49
N LYS A 91 25.43 0.71 6.71
CA LYS A 91 24.97 0.49 5.33
C LYS A 91 26.18 0.10 4.47
N VAL A 92 26.00 -0.88 3.59
CA VAL A 92 26.99 -1.30 2.58
C VAL A 92 26.65 -0.68 1.25
#